data_AF-A0A923NA33-F1
#
_entry.id   AF-A0A923NA33-F1
#
_cell.length_a   1.000
_cell.length_b   1.000
_cell.length_c   1.000
_cell.angle_alpha   90.00
_cell.angle_beta   90.00
_cell.angle_gamma   90.00
#
_symmetry.space_group_name_H-M   'P 1'
#
loop_
_entity.id
_entity.type
_entity.pdbx_description
1 polymer ?
#
loop_
_entity_poly.entity_id
_entity_poly.type
_entity_poly.pdbx_seq_one_letter_code
_entity_poly.pdbx_strand_id
1 'polypeptide(L)'
;MKRKFILPLLLSGLVWFSSCDSDSDNGTAKMQVRMTDAPGDYAEVNVDIKSVQVHKDGDDDESEWITLDQINPGVYNLLDFANGKDTLLASSTLPAGRISQLRLVLGNNNTLKLKNGEVKPLKTPSGQTSGVKLQINADLESDVTYVLLLDFDAAKSVVPRGNGQYNLKPVVRTITQAVAGGIKGKVTPAEYKPGIYVISAANDTIGGFANDAGDFLIKGVPAGTYTVKFYTEGDAHNKTVENVSVSQDQIKDLGTVVLE
;
A
#
# COMPACT_ATOMS: atom_id res chain seq x y z
N MET A 1 -28.00 -50.77 65.35
CA MET A 1 -27.57 -49.43 64.88
C MET A 1 -26.16 -49.61 64.30
N LYS A 2 -25.89 -49.49 63.00
CA LYS A 2 -25.85 -48.26 62.20
C LYS A 2 -25.96 -48.67 60.71
N ARG A 3 -26.94 -48.13 59.98
CA ARG A 3 -27.06 -48.26 58.52
C ARG A 3 -26.05 -47.33 57.87
N LYS A 4 -25.21 -47.83 56.96
CA LYS A 4 -24.36 -46.99 56.09
C LYS A 4 -24.95 -47.01 54.68
N PHE A 5 -25.54 -45.87 54.31
CA PHE A 5 -25.98 -45.56 52.95
C PHE A 5 -24.73 -45.34 52.07
N ILE A 6 -24.67 -45.99 50.91
CA ILE A 6 -23.67 -45.72 49.86
C ILE A 6 -24.43 -45.04 48.72
N LEU A 7 -24.16 -43.75 48.51
CA LEU A 7 -24.70 -42.92 47.44
C LEU A 7 -23.67 -42.86 46.32
N PRO A 8 -24.01 -43.14 45.04
CA PRO A 8 -23.05 -43.05 43.96
C PRO A 8 -22.86 -41.58 43.53
N LEU A 9 -21.60 -41.17 43.46
CA LEU A 9 -21.12 -39.85 43.09
C LEU A 9 -21.28 -39.63 41.58
N LEU A 10 -22.12 -38.66 41.19
CA LEU A 10 -22.27 -38.18 39.82
C LEU A 10 -21.00 -37.41 39.40
N LEU A 11 -20.24 -37.96 38.45
CA LEU A 11 -19.08 -37.32 37.85
C LEU A 11 -19.55 -36.39 36.71
N SER A 12 -19.76 -35.11 37.04
CA SER A 12 -20.08 -34.07 36.05
C SER A 12 -18.78 -33.57 35.41
N GLY A 13 -18.55 -33.93 34.15
CA GLY A 13 -17.42 -33.47 33.35
C GLY A 13 -17.59 -32.01 32.94
N LEU A 14 -16.71 -31.14 33.45
CA LEU A 14 -16.54 -29.77 32.96
C LEU A 14 -15.87 -29.84 31.59
N VAL A 15 -16.59 -29.52 30.52
CA VAL A 15 -16.03 -29.33 29.18
C VAL A 15 -15.47 -27.91 29.12
N TRP A 16 -14.15 -27.79 29.19
CA TRP A 16 -13.46 -26.53 28.95
C TRP A 16 -13.36 -26.35 27.44
N PHE A 17 -14.25 -25.55 26.86
CA PHE A 17 -14.01 -25.00 25.52
C PHE A 17 -12.86 -23.99 25.65
N SER A 18 -11.63 -24.46 25.37
CA SER A 18 -10.56 -23.55 24.96
C SER A 18 -10.92 -23.04 23.57
N SER A 19 -11.46 -21.82 23.51
CA SER A 19 -11.46 -21.03 22.28
C SER A 19 -10.01 -20.72 21.97
N CYS A 20 -9.44 -21.45 21.02
CA CYS A 20 -8.14 -21.14 20.46
C CYS A 20 -8.34 -19.90 19.58
N ASP A 21 -8.03 -18.73 20.12
CA ASP A 21 -7.83 -17.53 19.33
C ASP A 21 -6.56 -17.76 18.52
N SER A 22 -6.72 -18.11 17.25
CA SER A 22 -5.59 -18.25 16.34
C SER A 22 -5.14 -16.86 15.92
N ASP A 23 -4.49 -16.14 16.83
CA ASP A 23 -3.56 -15.07 16.49
C ASP A 23 -2.38 -15.72 15.76
N SER A 24 -2.65 -16.02 14.49
CA SER A 24 -1.61 -16.21 13.50
C SER A 24 -0.97 -14.84 13.36
N ASP A 25 0.26 -14.72 13.87
CA ASP A 25 1.15 -13.57 13.69
C ASP A 25 1.50 -13.48 12.20
N ASN A 26 0.50 -13.12 11.39
CA ASN A 26 0.65 -12.79 9.99
C ASN A 26 1.28 -11.41 10.02
N GLY A 27 2.60 -11.35 9.78
CA GLY A 27 3.38 -10.11 9.90
C GLY A 27 2.78 -8.93 9.13
N THR A 28 3.28 -7.73 9.35
CA THR A 28 2.62 -6.53 8.84
C THR A 28 3.06 -6.14 7.44
N ALA A 29 2.16 -5.55 6.66
CA ALA A 29 2.44 -4.92 5.37
C ALA A 29 2.21 -3.41 5.45
N LYS A 30 2.91 -2.63 4.63
CA LYS A 30 2.65 -1.19 4.52
C LYS A 30 1.74 -0.91 3.33
N MET A 31 0.70 -0.11 3.51
CA MET A 31 -0.14 0.37 2.42
C MET A 31 0.00 1.88 2.28
N GLN A 32 0.25 2.35 1.06
CA GLN A 32 0.20 3.76 0.68
C GLN A 32 -0.95 3.96 -0.31
N VAL A 33 -1.82 4.92 -0.03
CA VAL A 33 -2.91 5.31 -0.93
C VAL A 33 -2.53 6.62 -1.59
N ARG A 34 -2.38 6.58 -2.91
CA ARG A 34 -2.02 7.74 -3.74
C ARG A 34 -3.18 8.10 -4.66
N MET A 35 -3.23 9.34 -5.13
CA MET A 35 -4.25 9.82 -6.05
C MET A 35 -3.63 10.49 -7.26
N THR A 36 -4.15 10.16 -8.43
CA THR A 36 -3.87 10.77 -9.74
C THR A 36 -5.20 11.11 -10.40
N ASP A 37 -5.17 11.95 -11.42
CA ASP A 37 -6.37 12.33 -12.18
C ASP A 37 -6.29 11.99 -13.67
N ALA A 38 -7.46 11.74 -14.25
CA ALA A 38 -7.68 11.74 -15.69
C ALA A 38 -8.24 13.10 -16.15
N PRO A 39 -7.67 13.69 -17.21
CA PRO A 39 -7.92 15.09 -17.59
C PRO A 39 -9.40 15.42 -17.79
N GLY A 40 -9.81 16.59 -17.30
CA GLY A 40 -11.17 17.14 -17.50
C GLY A 40 -11.17 18.53 -18.13
N ASP A 41 -12.28 18.88 -18.78
CA ASP A 41 -12.43 20.17 -19.49
C ASP A 41 -12.89 21.32 -18.57
N TYR A 42 -12.25 21.45 -17.40
CA TYR A 42 -12.55 22.46 -16.39
C TYR A 42 -11.28 23.23 -16.02
N ALA A 43 -11.42 24.37 -15.35
CA ALA A 43 -10.25 25.10 -14.85
C ALA A 43 -9.67 24.44 -13.59
N GLU A 44 -10.54 24.05 -12.66
CA GLU A 44 -10.18 23.33 -11.44
C GLU A 44 -11.33 22.41 -11.02
N VAL A 45 -11.01 21.24 -10.49
CA VAL A 45 -11.96 20.34 -9.83
C VAL A 45 -11.43 20.05 -8.43
N ASN A 46 -12.00 20.73 -7.45
CA ASN A 46 -11.50 20.71 -6.07
C ASN A 46 -12.33 19.73 -5.23
N VAL A 47 -11.66 18.74 -4.65
CA VAL A 47 -12.28 17.69 -3.82
C VAL A 47 -11.70 17.75 -2.41
N ASP A 48 -12.59 17.84 -1.41
CA ASP A 48 -12.25 17.86 0.02
C ASP A 48 -12.15 16.41 0.51
N ILE A 49 -10.94 15.95 0.84
CA ILE A 49 -10.66 14.59 1.33
C ILE A 49 -10.44 14.65 2.84
N LYS A 50 -11.18 13.82 3.59
CA LYS A 50 -11.17 13.81 5.07
C LYS A 50 -10.51 12.58 5.68
N SER A 51 -10.85 11.40 5.18
CA SER A 51 -10.28 10.13 5.67
C SER A 51 -10.22 9.09 4.56
N VAL A 52 -9.32 8.13 4.75
CA VAL A 52 -9.21 6.93 3.93
C VAL A 52 -9.34 5.75 4.87
N GLN A 53 -10.21 4.81 4.52
CA GLN A 53 -10.46 3.61 5.30
C GLN A 53 -10.34 2.38 4.40
N VAL A 54 -9.96 1.25 4.98
CA VAL A 54 -9.83 -0.03 4.28
C VAL A 54 -10.63 -1.10 5.02
N HIS A 55 -11.05 -2.13 4.29
CA HIS A 55 -11.83 -3.23 4.82
C HIS A 55 -11.20 -4.56 4.40
N LYS A 56 -11.05 -5.47 5.36
CA LYS A 56 -10.56 -6.82 5.10
C LYS A 56 -11.64 -7.66 4.40
N ASP A 57 -11.28 -8.80 3.83
CA ASP A 57 -12.28 -9.70 3.25
C ASP A 57 -13.21 -10.26 4.36
N GLY A 58 -14.52 -10.10 4.21
CA GLY A 58 -15.51 -10.33 5.28
C GLY A 58 -16.89 -9.75 4.95
N ASP A 59 -17.84 -9.86 5.88
CA ASP A 59 -19.14 -9.19 5.75
C ASP A 59 -18.93 -7.66 5.81
N ASP A 60 -19.70 -6.86 5.04
CA ASP A 60 -19.58 -5.37 4.99
C ASP A 60 -20.17 -4.72 6.25
N ASP A 61 -19.65 -5.10 7.41
CA ASP A 61 -20.01 -4.56 8.71
C ASP A 61 -19.23 -3.27 8.98
N GLU A 62 -19.94 -2.21 9.37
CA GLU A 62 -19.32 -0.89 9.61
C GLU A 62 -18.25 -0.90 10.71
N SER A 63 -18.24 -1.89 11.59
CA SER A 63 -17.23 -2.05 12.64
C SER A 63 -15.87 -2.58 12.14
N GLU A 64 -15.80 -3.14 10.93
CA GLU A 64 -14.59 -3.75 10.39
C GLU A 64 -13.73 -2.79 9.54
N TRP A 65 -14.20 -1.55 9.37
CA TRP A 65 -13.46 -0.52 8.63
C TRP A 65 -12.29 0.03 9.44
N ILE A 66 -11.08 -0.12 8.92
CA ILE A 66 -9.84 0.37 9.51
C ILE A 66 -9.51 1.72 8.87
N THR A 67 -9.42 2.79 9.68
CA THR A 67 -8.99 4.10 9.19
C THR A 67 -7.46 4.15 9.13
N LEU A 68 -6.92 4.61 8.00
CA LEU A 68 -5.47 4.80 7.85
C LEU A 68 -5.01 5.98 8.71
N ASP A 69 -3.94 5.78 9.47
CA ASP A 69 -3.49 6.68 10.55
C ASP A 69 -2.69 7.89 10.03
N GLN A 70 -1.90 7.73 8.98
CA GLN A 70 -1.08 8.81 8.41
C GLN A 70 -1.79 9.44 7.21
N ILE A 71 -2.76 10.32 7.46
CA ILE A 71 -3.50 11.00 6.40
C ILE A 71 -3.12 12.48 6.23
N ASN A 72 -3.13 12.94 4.98
CA ASN A 72 -3.07 14.35 4.58
C ASN A 72 -4.48 14.86 4.21
N PRO A 73 -5.33 15.28 5.17
CA PRO A 73 -6.66 15.81 4.85
C PRO A 73 -6.54 17.20 4.19
N GLY A 74 -7.42 17.50 3.25
CA GLY A 74 -7.37 18.78 2.54
C GLY A 74 -8.23 18.84 1.30
N VAL A 75 -8.25 20.03 0.69
CA VAL A 75 -8.89 20.24 -0.62
C VAL A 75 -7.83 20.10 -1.70
N TYR A 76 -8.06 19.16 -2.61
CA TYR A 76 -7.15 18.83 -3.70
C TYR A 76 -7.77 19.24 -5.03
N ASN A 77 -7.07 20.03 -5.83
CA ASN A 77 -7.41 20.20 -7.24
C ASN A 77 -6.96 18.94 -7.99
N LEU A 78 -7.91 18.13 -8.45
CA LEU A 78 -7.62 16.88 -9.13
C LEU A 78 -6.71 17.10 -10.36
N LEU A 79 -6.95 18.20 -11.09
CA LEU A 79 -6.23 18.50 -12.34
C LEU A 79 -4.73 18.77 -12.14
N ASP A 80 -4.28 19.06 -10.91
CA ASP A 80 -2.84 19.23 -10.60
C ASP A 80 -2.07 17.90 -10.69
N PHE A 81 -2.80 16.78 -10.59
CA PHE A 81 -2.27 15.41 -10.59
C PHE A 81 -2.58 14.69 -11.91
N ALA A 82 -2.77 15.44 -13.00
CA ALA A 82 -2.83 14.88 -14.34
C ALA A 82 -1.42 14.68 -14.92
N ASN A 83 -1.32 13.98 -16.05
CA ASN A 83 -0.08 13.75 -16.82
C ASN A 83 1.02 12.99 -16.04
N GLY A 84 0.63 11.96 -15.30
CA GLY A 84 1.58 11.08 -14.59
C GLY A 84 2.12 11.64 -13.28
N LYS A 85 1.55 12.75 -12.79
CA LYS A 85 1.77 13.22 -11.42
C LYS A 85 0.78 12.55 -10.49
N ASP A 86 1.16 12.37 -9.23
CA ASP A 86 0.28 11.86 -8.19
C ASP A 86 0.54 12.56 -6.85
N THR A 87 -0.30 12.28 -5.86
CA THR A 87 -0.12 12.75 -4.48
C THR A 87 -0.40 11.64 -3.47
N LEU A 88 0.30 11.67 -2.34
CA LEU A 88 0.04 10.75 -1.22
C LEU A 88 -1.14 11.26 -0.40
N LEU A 89 -2.23 10.48 -0.35
CA LEU A 89 -3.38 10.79 0.49
C LEU A 89 -3.20 10.25 1.90
N ALA A 90 -2.85 8.96 2.01
CA ALA A 90 -2.70 8.30 3.29
C ALA A 90 -1.69 7.15 3.25
N SER A 91 -1.13 6.80 4.39
CA SER A 91 -0.38 5.55 4.59
C SER A 91 -0.71 4.91 5.93
N SER A 92 -0.53 3.60 6.02
CA SER A 92 -0.63 2.87 7.28
C SER A 92 0.11 1.53 7.22
N THR A 93 0.46 1.01 8.38
CA THR A 93 0.93 -0.37 8.54
C THR A 93 -0.28 -1.23 8.93
N LEU A 94 -0.60 -2.21 8.09
CA LEU A 94 -1.76 -3.08 8.23
C LEU A 94 -1.28 -4.52 8.48
N PRO A 95 -2.04 -5.36 9.21
CA PRO A 95 -1.75 -6.80 9.27
C PRO A 95 -1.78 -7.41 7.86
N ALA A 96 -0.91 -8.38 7.59
CA ALA A 96 -0.98 -9.15 6.35
C ALA A 96 -2.36 -9.82 6.20
N GLY A 97 -2.75 -10.03 4.95
CA GLY A 97 -4.06 -10.55 4.59
C GLY A 97 -4.74 -9.77 3.48
N ARG A 98 -5.95 -10.21 3.13
CA ARG A 98 -6.68 -9.67 1.99
C ARG A 98 -7.47 -8.41 2.36
N ILE A 99 -7.28 -7.37 1.58
CA ILE A 99 -8.09 -6.14 1.59
C ILE A 99 -8.96 -6.13 0.34
N SER A 100 -10.28 -6.08 0.56
CA SER A 100 -11.30 -6.16 -0.49
C SER A 100 -11.89 -4.80 -0.85
N GLN A 101 -11.84 -3.82 0.06
CA GLN A 101 -12.45 -2.51 -0.17
C GLN A 101 -11.64 -1.36 0.42
N LEU A 102 -11.81 -0.19 -0.19
CA LEU A 102 -11.36 1.11 0.30
C LEU A 102 -12.54 2.07 0.33
N ARG A 103 -12.59 2.95 1.33
CA ARG A 103 -13.57 4.03 1.44
C ARG A 103 -12.85 5.36 1.52
N LEU A 104 -13.13 6.24 0.56
CA LEU A 104 -12.65 7.61 0.54
C LEU A 104 -13.73 8.53 1.10
N VAL A 105 -13.52 9.08 2.30
CA VAL A 105 -14.48 9.98 2.94
C VAL A 105 -14.24 11.39 2.45
N LEU A 106 -15.28 11.99 1.87
CA LEU A 106 -15.25 13.34 1.32
C LEU A 106 -15.87 14.34 2.28
N GLY A 107 -15.32 15.54 2.31
CA GLY A 107 -15.88 16.68 3.02
C GLY A 107 -16.92 17.44 2.19
N ASN A 108 -17.32 18.61 2.69
CA ASN A 108 -18.35 19.44 2.06
C ASN A 108 -17.77 20.55 1.17
N ASN A 109 -16.45 20.80 1.22
CA ASN A 109 -15.81 21.92 0.51
C ASN A 109 -15.41 21.57 -0.92
N ASN A 110 -16.24 20.78 -1.62
CA ASN A 110 -15.98 20.42 -3.02
C ASN A 110 -16.46 21.55 -3.95
N THR A 111 -15.61 21.96 -4.88
CA THR A 111 -15.93 23.05 -5.82
C THR A 111 -15.45 22.75 -7.24
N LEU A 112 -16.12 23.37 -8.20
CA LEU A 112 -15.78 23.34 -9.62
C LEU A 112 -15.49 24.77 -10.06
N LYS A 113 -14.34 25.00 -10.67
CA LYS A 113 -14.05 26.26 -11.35
C LYS A 113 -14.18 26.08 -12.86
N LEU A 114 -15.08 26.84 -13.45
CA LEU A 114 -15.29 26.87 -14.88
C LEU A 114 -14.22 27.74 -15.56
N LYS A 115 -14.00 27.53 -16.86
CA LYS A 115 -12.99 28.28 -17.64
C LYS A 115 -13.25 29.79 -17.71
N ASN A 116 -14.50 30.21 -17.50
CA ASN A 116 -14.87 31.64 -17.40
C ASN A 116 -14.54 32.25 -16.02
N GLY A 117 -13.91 31.49 -15.12
CA GLY A 117 -13.54 31.92 -13.76
C GLY A 117 -14.62 31.73 -12.70
N GLU A 118 -15.83 31.31 -13.08
CA GLU A 118 -16.92 31.10 -12.14
C GLU A 118 -16.68 29.86 -11.27
N VAL A 119 -16.85 30.00 -9.95
CA VAL A 119 -16.75 28.91 -8.98
C VAL A 119 -18.14 28.44 -8.58
N LYS A 120 -18.40 27.14 -8.72
CA LYS A 120 -19.67 26.49 -8.34
C LYS A 120 -19.42 25.43 -7.27
N PRO A 121 -20.31 25.29 -6.28
CA PRO A 121 -20.23 24.18 -5.34
C PRO A 121 -20.55 22.86 -6.04
N LEU A 122 -19.83 21.80 -5.66
CA LEU A 122 -20.10 20.44 -6.08
C LEU A 122 -20.81 19.69 -4.96
N LYS A 123 -22.07 19.28 -5.19
CA LYS A 123 -22.83 18.51 -4.20
C LYS A 123 -22.58 17.01 -4.37
N THR A 124 -22.20 16.33 -3.31
CA THR A 124 -22.22 14.87 -3.26
C THR A 124 -23.66 14.39 -3.02
N PRO A 125 -24.16 13.37 -3.75
CA PRO A 125 -25.42 12.72 -3.41
C PRO A 125 -25.42 12.17 -1.98
N SER A 126 -26.58 12.06 -1.34
CA SER A 126 -26.71 11.56 0.03
C SER A 126 -26.13 10.15 0.25
N GLY A 127 -26.08 9.30 -0.79
CA GLY A 127 -25.42 7.99 -0.69
C GLY A 127 -23.89 8.05 -0.58
N GLN A 128 -23.28 9.23 -0.71
CA GLN A 128 -21.82 9.44 -0.62
C GLN A 128 -21.42 10.23 0.62
N THR A 129 -22.37 10.62 1.48
CA THR A 129 -22.03 11.29 2.76
C THR A 129 -21.27 10.35 3.70
N SER A 130 -21.46 9.04 3.58
CA SER A 130 -20.67 8.03 4.30
C SER A 130 -19.28 7.78 3.66
N GLY A 131 -19.02 8.31 2.47
CA GLY A 131 -17.79 8.10 1.71
C GLY A 131 -18.00 7.30 0.42
N VAL A 132 -17.01 7.38 -0.47
CA VAL A 132 -16.98 6.65 -1.75
C VAL A 132 -16.35 5.28 -1.49
N LYS A 133 -17.16 4.22 -1.51
CA LYS A 133 -16.66 2.83 -1.47
C LYS A 133 -16.08 2.43 -2.83
N LEU A 134 -14.89 1.86 -2.83
CA LEU A 134 -14.13 1.39 -3.98
C LEU A 134 -13.74 -0.07 -3.73
N GLN A 135 -13.94 -0.92 -4.73
CA GLN A 135 -13.50 -2.30 -4.66
C GLN A 135 -12.01 -2.38 -4.97
N ILE A 136 -11.28 -3.16 -4.18
CA ILE A 136 -9.86 -3.46 -4.39
C ILE A 136 -9.65 -4.97 -4.23
N ASN A 137 -8.59 -5.48 -4.83
CA ASN A 137 -8.18 -6.87 -4.62
C ASN A 137 -6.69 -6.84 -4.31
N ALA A 138 -6.36 -6.68 -3.03
CA ALA A 138 -4.99 -6.58 -2.56
C ALA A 138 -4.74 -7.66 -1.51
N ASP A 139 -3.89 -8.63 -1.84
CA ASP A 139 -3.39 -9.63 -0.90
C ASP A 139 -2.07 -9.10 -0.33
N LEU A 140 -2.12 -8.66 0.94
CA LEU A 140 -0.98 -8.07 1.61
C LEU A 140 -0.08 -9.16 2.20
N GLU A 141 1.15 -9.24 1.70
CA GLU A 141 2.21 -10.10 2.24
C GLU A 141 3.04 -9.35 3.28
N SER A 142 3.53 -10.06 4.30
CA SER A 142 4.40 -9.49 5.33
C SER A 142 5.62 -8.83 4.71
N ASP A 143 6.03 -7.69 5.28
CA ASP A 143 7.24 -6.95 4.90
C ASP A 143 7.23 -6.41 3.45
N VAL A 144 6.08 -6.45 2.77
CA VAL A 144 5.86 -5.83 1.46
C VAL A 144 5.13 -4.51 1.62
N THR A 145 5.50 -3.54 0.76
CA THR A 145 4.77 -2.29 0.65
C THR A 145 3.88 -2.32 -0.58
N TYR A 146 2.65 -1.86 -0.44
CA TYR A 146 1.68 -1.78 -1.51
C TYR A 146 1.32 -0.31 -1.75
N VAL A 147 1.43 0.11 -3.01
CA VAL A 147 0.91 1.39 -3.47
C VAL A 147 -0.43 1.14 -4.15
N LEU A 148 -1.48 1.67 -3.55
CA LEU A 148 -2.82 1.72 -4.12
C LEU A 148 -3.03 3.10 -4.76
N LEU A 149 -3.01 3.13 -6.09
CA LEU A 149 -3.27 4.34 -6.86
C LEU A 149 -4.76 4.47 -7.14
N LEU A 150 -5.33 5.60 -6.72
CA LEU A 150 -6.69 6.04 -7.02
C LEU A 150 -6.63 6.97 -8.24
N ASP A 151 -7.07 6.45 -9.38
CA ASP A 151 -7.19 7.19 -10.63
C ASP A 151 -8.59 7.80 -10.71
N PHE A 152 -8.69 9.06 -10.30
CA PHE A 152 -9.93 9.81 -10.22
C PHE A 152 -10.23 10.41 -11.61
N ASP A 153 -11.40 10.15 -12.18
CA ASP A 153 -11.77 10.73 -13.47
C ASP A 153 -12.58 12.02 -13.23
N ALA A 154 -11.92 13.17 -13.15
CA ALA A 154 -12.58 14.46 -12.91
C ALA A 154 -13.69 14.75 -13.94
N ALA A 155 -13.46 14.43 -15.22
CA ALA A 155 -14.40 14.68 -16.30
C ALA A 155 -15.72 13.92 -16.11
N LYS A 156 -15.64 12.63 -15.78
CA LYS A 156 -16.82 11.78 -15.53
C LYS A 156 -17.43 12.00 -14.15
N SER A 157 -16.65 12.53 -13.21
CA SER A 157 -17.11 12.72 -11.83
C SER A 157 -17.96 13.97 -11.64
N VAL A 158 -17.84 14.96 -12.53
CA VAL A 158 -18.65 16.19 -12.50
C VAL A 158 -19.91 16.02 -13.34
N VAL A 159 -21.07 16.08 -12.69
CA VAL A 159 -22.37 15.87 -13.37
C VAL A 159 -23.22 17.15 -13.33
N PRO A 160 -23.49 17.81 -14.47
CA PRO A 160 -24.36 18.98 -14.53
C PRO A 160 -25.83 18.60 -14.28
N ARG A 161 -26.57 19.47 -13.58
CA ARG A 161 -28.00 19.27 -13.24
C ARG A 161 -28.99 19.99 -14.16
N GLY A 162 -28.52 20.65 -15.22
CA GLY A 162 -29.36 21.42 -16.15
C GLY A 162 -29.92 22.75 -15.61
N ASN A 163 -29.81 23.01 -14.31
CA ASN A 163 -30.19 24.27 -13.64
C ASN A 163 -28.97 25.13 -13.25
N GLY A 164 -27.82 24.91 -13.89
CA GLY A 164 -26.56 25.57 -13.56
C GLY A 164 -25.85 25.07 -12.30
N GLN A 165 -26.38 24.03 -11.64
CA GLN A 165 -25.71 23.35 -10.52
C GLN A 165 -24.98 22.10 -10.99
N TYR A 166 -24.01 21.66 -10.17
CA TYR A 166 -23.19 20.49 -10.44
C TYR A 166 -23.19 19.53 -9.24
N ASN A 167 -23.16 18.24 -9.55
CA ASN A 167 -22.93 17.17 -8.60
C ASN A 167 -21.50 16.66 -8.72
N LEU A 168 -20.94 16.19 -7.61
CA LEU A 168 -19.80 15.30 -7.59
C LEU A 168 -20.31 13.87 -7.44
N LYS A 169 -20.10 13.04 -8.46
CA LYS A 169 -20.32 11.60 -8.43
C LYS A 169 -18.99 10.92 -8.77
N PRO A 170 -18.10 10.68 -7.79
CA PRO A 170 -16.75 10.17 -8.03
C PRO A 170 -16.75 8.89 -8.87
N VAL A 171 -16.00 8.94 -9.95
CA VAL A 171 -15.65 7.80 -10.80
C VAL A 171 -14.16 7.58 -10.60
N VAL A 172 -13.83 6.53 -9.84
CA VAL A 172 -12.44 6.26 -9.44
C VAL A 172 -12.09 4.83 -9.82
N ARG A 173 -10.96 4.67 -10.48
CA ARG A 173 -10.34 3.37 -10.74
C ARG A 173 -9.23 3.11 -9.74
N THR A 174 -9.14 1.88 -9.27
CA THR A 174 -8.11 1.44 -8.32
C THR A 174 -7.05 0.62 -9.04
N ILE A 175 -5.78 0.91 -8.77
CA ILE A 175 -4.64 0.15 -9.28
C ILE A 175 -3.72 -0.16 -8.11
N THR A 176 -3.61 -1.44 -7.75
CA THR A 176 -2.72 -1.89 -6.68
C THR A 176 -1.40 -2.36 -7.28
N GLN A 177 -0.28 -1.90 -6.72
CA GLN A 177 1.06 -2.33 -7.08
C GLN A 177 1.85 -2.70 -5.83
N ALA A 178 2.41 -3.91 -5.80
CA ALA A 178 3.40 -4.28 -4.79
C ALA A 178 4.73 -3.58 -5.13
N VAL A 179 5.18 -2.72 -4.22
CA VAL A 179 6.49 -2.07 -4.26
C VAL A 179 7.36 -2.75 -3.21
N ALA A 180 8.13 -3.73 -3.66
CA ALA A 180 9.17 -4.29 -2.83
C ALA A 180 10.34 -3.29 -2.71
N GLY A 181 10.88 -3.09 -1.50
CA GLY A 181 12.19 -2.45 -1.32
C GLY A 181 13.25 -3.19 -2.14
N GLY A 182 14.36 -2.54 -2.46
CA GLY A 182 15.34 -3.17 -3.34
C GLY A 182 16.68 -2.48 -3.40
N ILE A 183 17.63 -3.14 -4.06
CA ILE A 183 18.96 -2.62 -4.34
C ILE A 183 19.22 -2.71 -5.83
N LYS A 184 19.65 -1.63 -6.47
CA LYS A 184 20.02 -1.59 -7.88
C LYS A 184 21.42 -1.02 -8.09
N GLY A 185 21.96 -1.23 -9.28
CA GLY A 185 23.22 -0.62 -9.71
C GLY A 185 23.70 -1.21 -11.02
N LYS A 186 24.96 -0.92 -11.36
CA LYS A 186 25.66 -1.48 -12.53
C LYS A 186 27.01 -2.04 -12.10
N VAL A 187 27.36 -3.22 -12.57
CA VAL A 187 28.69 -3.83 -12.41
C VAL A 187 29.57 -3.48 -13.62
N THR A 188 30.85 -3.24 -13.40
CA THR A 188 31.84 -3.06 -14.46
C THR A 188 33.17 -3.69 -14.06
N PRO A 189 33.86 -4.47 -14.91
CA PRO A 189 33.43 -4.97 -16.22
C PRO A 189 32.20 -5.88 -16.16
N ALA A 190 31.26 -5.73 -17.10
CA ALA A 190 30.02 -6.53 -17.14
C ALA A 190 30.28 -8.02 -17.48
N GLU A 191 31.40 -8.30 -18.16
CA GLU A 191 31.82 -9.65 -18.57
C GLU A 191 32.12 -10.59 -17.39
N TYR A 192 32.41 -10.04 -16.21
CA TYR A 192 32.62 -10.84 -14.99
C TYR A 192 31.34 -11.48 -14.45
N LYS A 193 30.16 -11.05 -14.90
CA LYS A 193 28.84 -11.63 -14.60
C LYS A 193 28.70 -12.15 -13.14
N PRO A 194 28.90 -11.29 -12.13
CA PRO A 194 28.92 -11.77 -10.76
C PRO A 194 27.54 -12.26 -10.30
N GLY A 195 27.53 -13.27 -9.45
CA GLY A 195 26.42 -13.54 -8.54
C GLY A 195 26.36 -12.46 -7.46
N ILE A 196 25.16 -11.96 -7.16
CA ILE A 196 24.95 -10.86 -6.22
C ILE A 196 24.17 -11.40 -5.02
N TYR A 197 24.72 -11.24 -3.82
CA TYR A 197 24.03 -11.54 -2.56
C TYR A 197 23.88 -10.29 -1.71
N VAL A 198 22.65 -10.06 -1.26
CA VAL A 198 22.31 -9.07 -0.24
C VAL A 198 22.15 -9.81 1.08
N ILE A 199 23.04 -9.55 2.03
CA ILE A 199 23.20 -10.31 3.27
C ILE A 199 22.79 -9.43 4.46
N SER A 200 21.81 -9.89 5.23
CA SER A 200 21.36 -9.21 6.45
C SER A 200 22.29 -9.46 7.64
N ALA A 201 22.13 -8.70 8.72
CA ALA A 201 22.87 -8.93 9.97
C ALA A 201 22.57 -10.31 10.61
N ALA A 202 21.40 -10.90 10.31
CA ALA A 202 21.03 -12.26 10.72
C ALA A 202 21.61 -13.35 9.79
N ASN A 203 22.46 -12.97 8.82
CA ASN A 203 23.06 -13.83 7.82
C ASN A 203 22.05 -14.47 6.84
N ASP A 204 20.88 -13.83 6.68
CA ASP A 204 19.89 -14.21 5.69
C ASP A 204 20.21 -13.57 4.34
N THR A 205 19.92 -14.25 3.23
CA THR A 205 20.46 -13.88 1.91
C THR A 205 19.39 -13.77 0.83
N ILE A 206 19.38 -12.64 0.11
CA ILE A 206 18.60 -12.45 -1.12
C ILE A 206 19.57 -12.40 -2.30
N GLY A 207 19.34 -13.25 -3.30
CA GLY A 207 20.24 -13.43 -4.45
C GLY A 207 19.72 -12.83 -5.75
N GLY A 208 20.63 -12.52 -6.66
CA GLY A 208 20.33 -12.20 -8.06
C GLY A 208 21.58 -12.09 -8.92
N PHE A 209 21.41 -11.65 -10.17
CA PHE A 209 22.49 -11.51 -11.14
C PHE A 209 22.37 -10.20 -11.92
N ALA A 210 23.50 -9.71 -12.43
CA ALA A 210 23.52 -8.64 -13.42
C ALA A 210 23.17 -9.17 -14.82
N ASN A 211 22.58 -8.32 -15.66
CA ASN A 211 22.36 -8.61 -17.08
C ASN A 211 23.65 -8.46 -17.91
N ASP A 212 23.60 -8.71 -19.22
CA ASP A 212 24.77 -8.61 -20.11
C ASP A 212 25.37 -7.20 -20.21
N ALA A 213 24.62 -6.15 -19.84
CA ALA A 213 25.12 -4.77 -19.75
C ALA A 213 25.65 -4.42 -18.34
N GLY A 214 25.66 -5.38 -17.41
CA GLY A 214 26.09 -5.22 -16.02
C GLY A 214 25.03 -4.63 -15.10
N ASP A 215 23.83 -4.29 -15.58
CA ASP A 215 22.77 -3.72 -14.74
C ASP A 215 22.12 -4.80 -13.87
N PHE A 216 21.87 -4.49 -12.59
CA PHE A 216 21.21 -5.39 -11.65
C PHE A 216 20.11 -4.68 -10.84
N LEU A 217 19.11 -5.46 -10.44
CA LEU A 217 18.04 -5.06 -9.53
C LEU A 217 17.65 -6.27 -8.65
N ILE A 218 17.92 -6.16 -7.36
CA ILE A 218 17.48 -7.11 -6.33
C ILE A 218 16.22 -6.53 -5.68
N LYS A 219 15.07 -7.16 -5.90
CA LYS A 219 13.79 -6.77 -5.30
C LYS A 219 13.56 -7.55 -4.01
N GLY A 220 12.64 -7.06 -3.17
CA GLY A 220 12.26 -7.75 -1.94
C GLY A 220 13.26 -7.55 -0.83
N VAL A 221 14.11 -6.52 -0.89
CA VAL A 221 15.05 -6.19 0.19
C VAL A 221 14.33 -5.29 1.19
N PRO A 222 14.03 -5.74 2.42
CA PRO A 222 13.37 -4.93 3.42
C PRO A 222 14.20 -3.72 3.83
N ALA A 223 13.58 -2.80 4.59
CA ALA A 223 14.33 -1.71 5.21
C ALA A 223 15.33 -2.27 6.22
N GLY A 224 16.58 -1.84 6.14
CA GLY A 224 17.65 -2.38 6.98
C GLY A 224 19.03 -2.01 6.48
N THR A 225 20.04 -2.53 7.17
CA THR A 225 21.45 -2.39 6.77
C THR A 225 21.96 -3.75 6.33
N TYR A 226 22.56 -3.79 5.14
CA TYR A 226 22.99 -5.02 4.47
C TYR A 226 24.45 -4.94 4.05
N THR A 227 25.05 -6.12 3.90
CA THR A 227 26.30 -6.31 3.17
C THR A 227 25.96 -6.89 1.80
N VAL A 228 26.40 -6.22 0.73
CA VAL A 228 26.18 -6.69 -0.64
C VAL A 228 27.48 -7.28 -1.18
N LYS A 229 27.46 -8.55 -1.56
CA LYS A 229 28.61 -9.27 -2.11
C LYS A 229 28.40 -9.61 -3.58
N PHE A 230 29.43 -9.39 -4.37
CA PHE A 230 29.53 -9.72 -5.78
C PHE A 230 30.56 -10.85 -5.89
N TYR A 231 30.13 -12.00 -6.41
CA TYR A 231 30.96 -13.20 -6.55
C TYR A 231 31.17 -13.54 -8.02
N THR A 232 32.42 -13.66 -8.44
CA THR A 232 32.82 -13.98 -9.80
C THR A 232 33.35 -15.41 -9.90
N GLU A 233 33.49 -15.91 -11.12
CA GLU A 233 34.20 -17.17 -11.35
C GLU A 233 35.69 -16.97 -11.06
N GLY A 234 36.20 -17.66 -10.03
CA GLY A 234 37.49 -17.35 -9.44
C GLY A 234 37.39 -16.12 -8.52
N ASP A 235 37.84 -16.26 -7.28
CA ASP A 235 37.63 -15.24 -6.24
C ASP A 235 38.35 -13.90 -6.47
N ALA A 236 39.12 -13.79 -7.56
CA ALA A 236 39.97 -12.65 -7.88
C ALA A 236 39.21 -11.33 -8.01
N HIS A 237 37.97 -11.38 -8.55
CA HIS A 237 37.16 -10.19 -8.83
C HIS A 237 35.97 -10.04 -7.88
N ASN A 238 35.96 -10.78 -6.76
CA ASN A 238 34.93 -10.66 -5.75
C ASN A 238 34.97 -9.27 -5.09
N LYS A 239 33.79 -8.69 -4.83
CA LYS A 239 33.68 -7.39 -4.17
C LYS A 239 32.62 -7.40 -3.08
N THR A 240 32.90 -6.69 -1.99
CA THR A 240 31.96 -6.50 -0.89
C THR A 240 31.69 -5.01 -0.69
N VAL A 241 30.41 -4.65 -0.57
CA VAL A 241 29.94 -3.32 -0.21
C VAL A 241 29.19 -3.44 1.12
N GLU A 242 29.79 -2.93 2.18
CA GLU A 242 29.21 -2.99 3.53
C GLU A 242 28.32 -1.79 3.82
N ASN A 243 27.51 -1.92 4.87
CA ASN A 243 26.68 -0.84 5.43
C ASN A 243 25.72 -0.22 4.41
N VAL A 244 25.19 -1.03 3.50
CA VAL A 244 24.18 -0.60 2.53
C VAL A 244 22.85 -0.44 3.27
N SER A 245 22.49 0.81 3.59
CA SER A 245 21.20 1.13 4.18
C SER A 245 20.12 1.22 3.10
N VAL A 246 19.15 0.33 3.19
CA VAL A 246 17.90 0.36 2.43
C VAL A 246 16.86 1.02 3.32
N SER A 247 16.33 2.15 2.87
CA SER A 247 15.21 2.80 3.54
C SER A 247 13.90 2.14 3.14
N GLN A 248 12.90 2.22 4.02
CA GLN A 248 11.56 1.73 3.74
C GLN A 248 11.05 2.36 2.42
N ASP A 249 10.46 1.53 1.56
CA ASP A 249 9.82 1.97 0.31
C ASP A 249 10.79 2.58 -0.72
N GLN A 250 12.10 2.32 -0.62
CA GLN A 250 13.10 2.86 -1.54
C GLN A 250 13.89 1.74 -2.22
N ILE A 251 14.17 1.94 -3.52
CA ILE A 251 15.21 1.17 -4.20
C ILE A 251 16.53 1.91 -3.99
N LYS A 252 17.39 1.34 -3.17
CA LYS A 252 18.74 1.86 -2.94
C LYS A 252 19.58 1.67 -4.20
N ASP A 253 20.04 2.77 -4.77
CA ASP A 253 21.01 2.76 -5.87
C ASP A 253 22.44 2.70 -5.30
N LEU A 254 23.22 1.71 -5.73
CA LEU A 254 24.65 1.57 -5.44
C LEU A 254 25.54 2.27 -6.48
N GLY A 255 24.97 2.77 -7.57
CA GLY A 255 25.72 3.31 -8.69
C GLY A 255 26.52 2.24 -9.42
N THR A 256 27.68 2.63 -9.94
CA THR A 256 28.60 1.71 -10.63
C THR A 256 29.56 1.05 -9.65
N VAL A 257 29.47 -0.27 -9.54
CA VAL A 257 30.37 -1.13 -8.78
C VAL A 257 31.47 -1.64 -9.71
N VAL A 258 32.67 -1.11 -9.55
CA VAL A 258 33.86 -1.56 -10.29
C VAL A 258 34.44 -2.82 -9.64
N LEU A 259 34.53 -3.91 -10.36
CA LEU A 259 35.24 -5.13 -9.96
C LEU A 259 36.68 -5.04 -10.49
N GLU A 260 37.64 -5.42 -9.64
CA GLU A 260 39.08 -5.35 -9.92
C GLU A 260 39.64 -6.74 -10.17
#